data_AF-A0A1G2G8P9-F1
#
_entry.id   AF-A0A1G2G8P9-F1
#
_cell.length_a   1.000
_cell.length_b   1.000
_cell.length_c   1.000
_cell.angle_alpha   90.00
_cell.angle_beta   90.00
_cell.angle_gamma   90.00
#
_symmetry.space_group_name_H-M   'P 1'
#
loop_
_entity.id
_entity.type
_entity.pdbx_description
1 polymer ?
#
loop_
_entity_poly.entity_id
_entity_poly.type
_entity_poly.pdbx_seq_one_letter_code
_entity_poly.pdbx_strand_id
1 'polypeptide(L)'
;MQNELVFDIETKQSFQDVGGKHNMHLLGVSIVGVYSYTDDVFRCYEEKDFSLLEEAFRNASRIIGFNSMHFDVPVLQPHIKVPLASIPHLDLMNDIESYLGFRVSLDSLAKMNLGTQKSGHGLDAITWWREGKMEMLKKYCLDDVRITRDVYEFGKKNGHVITETRTDPRVLVPVSWHAPVTSATAQVSLF
;
A
#
# COMPACT_ATOMS: atom_id res chain seq x y z
N MET A 1 -3.18 18.12 -9.90
CA MET A 1 -2.67 17.29 -8.79
C MET A 1 -1.90 16.14 -9.41
N GLN A 2 -0.89 15.59 -8.74
CA GLN A 2 -0.22 14.39 -9.25
C GLN A 2 -1.18 13.20 -9.14
N ASN A 3 -1.22 12.34 -10.14
CA ASN A 3 -2.11 11.19 -10.17
C ASN A 3 -1.52 10.06 -9.32
N GLU A 4 -1.47 10.27 -8.02
CA GLU A 4 -0.99 9.27 -7.07
C GLU A 4 -2.13 8.33 -6.69
N LEU A 5 -1.82 7.04 -6.54
CA LEU A 5 -2.74 6.04 -6.02
C LEU A 5 -2.18 5.45 -4.73
N VAL A 6 -3.02 5.32 -3.70
CA VAL A 6 -2.72 4.49 -2.53
C VAL A 6 -3.50 3.19 -2.69
N PHE A 7 -2.87 2.04 -2.48
CA PHE A 7 -3.55 0.76 -2.64
C PHE A 7 -3.12 -0.27 -1.60
N ASP A 8 -3.98 -1.28 -1.44
CA ASP A 8 -3.79 -2.46 -0.61
C ASP A 8 -4.58 -3.62 -1.26
N ILE A 9 -4.18 -4.86 -0.99
CA ILE A 9 -4.89 -6.05 -1.49
C ILE A 9 -5.28 -6.99 -0.36
N GLU A 10 -6.35 -7.75 -0.60
CA GLU A 10 -6.66 -8.94 0.19
C GLU A 10 -6.52 -10.19 -0.67
N THR A 11 -6.14 -11.30 -0.05
CA THR A 11 -5.92 -12.56 -0.75
C THR A 11 -7.10 -13.52 -0.65
N LYS A 12 -7.18 -14.47 -1.59
CA LYS A 12 -8.19 -15.54 -1.55
C LYS A 12 -7.77 -16.68 -0.61
N GLN A 13 -6.46 -16.87 -0.43
CA GLN A 13 -5.86 -17.95 0.34
C GLN A 13 -4.83 -17.42 1.33
N SER A 14 -4.56 -18.19 2.38
CA SER A 14 -3.46 -17.95 3.32
C SER A 14 -2.17 -18.60 2.85
N PHE A 15 -1.03 -18.21 3.44
CA PHE A 15 0.22 -18.93 3.22
C PHE A 15 0.15 -20.40 3.60
N GLN A 16 -0.66 -20.77 4.62
CA GLN A 16 -0.82 -22.17 5.00
C GLN A 16 -1.52 -22.97 3.90
N ASP A 17 -2.54 -22.39 3.26
CA ASP A 17 -3.30 -23.05 2.19
C ASP A 17 -2.45 -23.32 0.95
N VAL A 18 -1.51 -22.41 0.63
CA VAL A 18 -0.64 -22.53 -0.55
C VAL A 18 0.69 -23.24 -0.26
N GLY A 19 0.89 -23.76 0.95
CA GLY A 19 2.11 -24.50 1.33
C GLY A 19 3.32 -23.62 1.68
N GLY A 20 3.11 -22.33 1.95
CA GLY A 20 4.11 -21.41 2.50
C GLY A 20 4.44 -20.21 1.60
N LYS A 21 5.32 -19.33 2.10
CA LYS A 21 5.65 -18.05 1.45
C LYS A 21 6.28 -18.17 0.05
N HIS A 22 6.93 -19.30 -0.25
CA HIS A 22 7.53 -19.53 -1.56
C HIS A 22 6.48 -19.65 -2.68
N ASN A 23 5.21 -19.94 -2.34
CA ASN A 23 4.08 -20.04 -3.25
C ASN A 23 3.17 -18.81 -3.22
N MET A 24 3.72 -17.63 -2.95
CA MET A 24 2.97 -16.37 -2.84
C MET A 24 2.10 -16.07 -4.08
N HIS A 25 2.53 -16.47 -5.28
CA HIS A 25 1.77 -16.34 -6.52
C HIS A 25 0.48 -17.17 -6.56
N LEU A 26 0.30 -18.17 -5.67
CA LEU A 26 -0.91 -18.98 -5.57
C LEU A 26 -1.96 -18.37 -4.63
N LEU A 27 -1.63 -17.32 -3.88
CA LEU A 27 -2.57 -16.74 -2.89
C LEU A 27 -3.85 -16.24 -3.55
N GLY A 28 -3.74 -15.73 -4.77
CA GLY A 28 -4.82 -15.07 -5.51
C GLY A 28 -5.25 -13.76 -4.83
N VAL A 29 -5.88 -12.87 -5.60
CA VAL A 29 -6.39 -11.58 -5.10
C VAL A 29 -7.91 -11.65 -4.98
N SER A 30 -8.46 -11.44 -3.79
CA SER A 30 -9.90 -11.37 -3.56
C SER A 30 -10.44 -9.97 -3.85
N ILE A 31 -9.73 -8.92 -3.43
CA ILE A 31 -10.07 -7.53 -3.73
C ILE A 31 -8.83 -6.63 -3.73
N VAL A 32 -8.91 -5.52 -4.46
CA VAL A 32 -7.93 -4.43 -4.40
C VAL A 32 -8.64 -3.15 -3.97
N GLY A 33 -8.21 -2.56 -2.86
CA GLY A 33 -8.65 -1.25 -2.42
C GLY A 33 -7.73 -0.17 -3.00
N VAL A 34 -8.30 0.94 -3.45
CA VAL A 34 -7.55 2.06 -4.02
C VAL A 34 -8.13 3.39 -3.55
N TYR A 35 -7.26 4.33 -3.19
CA TYR A 35 -7.59 5.75 -3.11
C TYR A 35 -6.92 6.49 -4.27
N SER A 36 -7.70 7.27 -5.01
CA SER A 36 -7.22 8.13 -6.10
C SER A 36 -7.13 9.58 -5.65
N TYR A 37 -5.95 10.19 -5.69
CA TYR A 37 -5.79 11.63 -5.42
C TYR A 37 -6.38 12.51 -6.52
N THR A 38 -6.51 11.99 -7.75
CA THR A 38 -7.12 12.74 -8.86
C THR A 38 -8.62 12.92 -8.67
N ASP A 39 -9.28 11.86 -8.20
CA ASP A 39 -10.73 11.85 -8.04
C ASP A 39 -11.18 12.16 -6.60
N ASP A 40 -10.26 12.11 -5.64
CA ASP A 40 -10.53 12.13 -4.19
C ASP A 40 -11.55 11.05 -3.76
N VAL A 41 -11.38 9.83 -4.27
CA VAL A 41 -12.34 8.72 -4.06
C VAL A 41 -11.62 7.43 -3.68
N PHE A 42 -12.21 6.72 -2.71
CA PHE A 42 -11.92 5.32 -2.40
C PHE A 42 -12.76 4.38 -3.26
N ARG A 43 -12.12 3.39 -3.89
CA ARG A 43 -12.78 2.35 -4.70
C ARG A 43 -12.21 0.98 -4.37
N CYS A 44 -13.06 -0.04 -4.46
CA CYS A 44 -12.63 -1.43 -4.48
C CYS A 44 -12.80 -2.00 -5.88
N TYR A 45 -11.87 -2.85 -6.28
CA TYR A 45 -11.90 -3.59 -7.52
C TYR A 45 -11.92 -5.08 -7.20
N GLU A 46 -12.98 -5.76 -7.62
CA GLU A 46 -13.00 -7.23 -7.68
C GLU A 46 -12.35 -7.70 -9.00
N GLU A 47 -12.11 -8.99 -9.16
CA GLU A 47 -11.45 -9.54 -10.36
C GLU A 47 -12.14 -9.15 -11.68
N LYS A 48 -13.48 -9.07 -11.67
CA LYS A 48 -14.28 -8.58 -12.81
C LYS A 48 -14.00 -7.12 -13.20
N ASP A 49 -13.47 -6.33 -12.27
CA ASP A 49 -13.19 -4.90 -12.41
C ASP A 49 -11.71 -4.62 -12.72
N PHE A 50 -10.87 -5.66 -12.87
CA PHE A 50 -9.41 -5.49 -13.04
C PHE A 50 -9.04 -4.73 -14.32
N SER A 51 -9.89 -4.72 -15.34
CA SER A 51 -9.68 -3.86 -16.52
C SER A 51 -9.69 -2.36 -16.14
N LEU A 52 -10.57 -1.94 -15.23
CA LEU A 52 -10.64 -0.57 -14.72
C LEU A 52 -9.49 -0.27 -13.75
N LEU A 53 -9.09 -1.27 -12.95
CA LEU A 53 -7.91 -1.16 -12.08
C LEU A 53 -6.63 -0.95 -12.90
N GLU A 54 -6.45 -1.70 -13.99
CA GLU A 54 -5.32 -1.54 -14.91
C GLU A 54 -5.27 -0.15 -15.53
N GLU A 55 -6.42 0.42 -15.90
CA GLU A 55 -6.49 1.80 -16.41
C GLU A 55 -6.05 2.80 -15.35
N ALA A 56 -6.52 2.65 -14.10
CA ALA A 56 -6.10 3.49 -12.99
C ALA A 56 -4.57 3.43 -12.79
N PHE A 57 -3.99 2.23 -12.72
CA PHE A 57 -2.54 2.07 -12.56
C PHE A 57 -1.73 2.62 -13.74
N ARG A 58 -2.19 2.41 -14.98
CA ARG A 58 -1.48 2.92 -16.17
C ARG A 58 -1.38 4.44 -16.18
N ASN A 59 -2.40 5.11 -15.65
CA ASN A 59 -2.45 6.56 -15.59
C ASN A 59 -1.74 7.13 -14.34
N ALA A 60 -1.41 6.30 -13.35
CA ALA A 60 -0.81 6.74 -12.10
C ALA A 60 0.63 7.25 -12.30
N SER A 61 0.93 8.43 -11.75
CA SER A 61 2.30 8.95 -11.69
C SER A 61 3.13 8.28 -10.60
N ARG A 62 2.47 7.77 -9.56
CA ARG A 62 3.07 7.00 -8.47
C ARG A 62 2.03 6.12 -7.80
N ILE A 63 2.42 4.90 -7.41
CA ILE A 63 1.65 4.04 -6.51
C ILE A 63 2.28 4.05 -5.12
N ILE A 64 1.44 3.96 -4.10
CA ILE A 64 1.82 4.02 -2.69
C ILE A 64 1.15 2.86 -1.97
N GLY A 65 1.90 2.13 -1.14
CA GLY A 65 1.35 1.03 -0.35
C GLY A 65 2.18 0.77 0.90
N PHE A 66 1.80 -0.27 1.66
CA PHE A 66 2.47 -0.66 2.90
C PHE A 66 2.95 -2.12 2.80
N ASN A 67 4.27 -2.34 2.72
CA ASN A 67 4.85 -3.66 2.37
C ASN A 67 4.43 -4.16 0.97
N SER A 68 3.93 -3.25 0.14
CA SER A 68 3.36 -3.52 -1.18
C SER A 68 4.38 -3.97 -2.21
N MET A 69 5.64 -3.51 -2.14
CA MET A 69 6.68 -4.00 -3.06
C MET A 69 6.99 -5.48 -2.83
N HIS A 70 6.91 -5.94 -1.58
CA HIS A 70 7.32 -7.28 -1.19
C HIS A 70 6.15 -8.29 -1.17
N PHE A 71 4.91 -7.80 -1.09
CA PHE A 71 3.73 -8.65 -0.98
C PHE A 71 2.71 -8.35 -2.07
N ASP A 72 2.08 -7.18 -2.04
CA ASP A 72 0.94 -6.84 -2.89
C ASP A 72 1.28 -6.91 -4.38
N VAL A 73 2.39 -6.28 -4.79
CA VAL A 73 2.84 -6.26 -6.19
C VAL A 73 3.09 -7.68 -6.72
N PRO A 74 3.92 -8.52 -6.07
CA PRO A 74 4.10 -9.91 -6.50
C PRO A 74 2.82 -10.74 -6.56
N VAL A 75 1.87 -10.52 -5.65
CA VAL A 75 0.61 -11.27 -5.59
C VAL A 75 -0.37 -10.79 -6.67
N LEU A 76 -0.44 -9.49 -6.93
CA LEU A 76 -1.37 -8.90 -7.90
C LEU A 76 -0.86 -9.03 -9.34
N GLN A 77 0.46 -8.97 -9.56
CA GLN A 77 1.06 -8.93 -10.89
C GLN A 77 0.60 -10.06 -11.84
N PRO A 78 0.41 -11.34 -11.41
CA PRO A 78 -0.10 -12.40 -12.28
C PRO A 78 -1.53 -12.19 -12.79
N HIS A 79 -2.30 -11.31 -12.14
CA HIS A 79 -3.72 -11.08 -12.44
C HIS A 79 -3.97 -9.85 -13.31
N ILE A 80 -2.94 -9.04 -13.59
CA ILE A 80 -3.05 -7.81 -14.38
C ILE A 80 -1.92 -7.71 -15.41
N LYS A 81 -2.17 -7.01 -16.51
CA LYS A 81 -1.20 -6.85 -17.61
C LYS A 81 -0.27 -5.65 -17.44
N VAL A 82 -0.65 -4.68 -16.61
CA VAL A 82 0.19 -3.52 -16.32
C VAL A 82 1.39 -3.98 -15.46
N PRO A 83 2.63 -3.72 -15.89
CA PRO A 83 3.81 -4.07 -15.10
C PRO A 83 3.95 -3.07 -13.93
N LEU A 84 3.47 -3.44 -12.74
CA LEU A 84 3.45 -2.54 -11.58
C LEU A 84 4.86 -2.07 -11.18
N ALA A 85 5.85 -2.93 -11.37
CA ALA A 85 7.26 -2.59 -11.12
C ALA A 85 7.80 -1.46 -12.00
N SER A 86 7.12 -1.09 -13.09
CA SER A 86 7.49 0.03 -13.96
C SER A 86 6.91 1.38 -13.50
N ILE A 87 5.95 1.36 -12.58
CA ILE A 87 5.32 2.56 -12.04
C ILE A 87 6.17 3.03 -10.85
N PRO A 88 6.49 4.34 -10.73
CA PRO A 88 7.12 4.85 -9.52
C PRO A 88 6.35 4.39 -8.28
N HIS A 89 7.06 3.82 -7.30
CA HIS A 89 6.42 3.16 -6.17
C HIS A 89 7.07 3.61 -4.87
N LEU A 90 6.25 4.09 -3.95
CA LEU A 90 6.63 4.36 -2.57
C LEU A 90 6.01 3.28 -1.66
N ASP A 91 6.85 2.41 -1.09
CA ASP A 91 6.44 1.47 -0.06
C ASP A 91 6.82 2.05 1.31
N LEU A 92 5.81 2.45 2.10
CA LEU A 92 6.01 3.15 3.37
C LEU A 92 6.79 2.29 4.38
N MET A 93 6.50 0.99 4.42
CA MET A 93 7.19 0.08 5.35
C MET A 93 8.66 -0.07 4.93
N ASN A 94 8.93 -0.21 3.64
CA ASN A 94 10.29 -0.36 3.14
C ASN A 94 11.15 0.89 3.43
N ASP A 95 10.61 2.10 3.21
CA ASP A 95 11.32 3.35 3.50
C ASP A 95 11.64 3.47 5.01
N ILE A 96 10.67 3.17 5.87
CA ILE A 96 10.86 3.17 7.33
C ILE A 96 11.87 2.10 7.77
N GLU A 97 11.78 0.89 7.22
CA GLU A 97 12.70 -0.22 7.49
C GLU A 97 14.13 0.14 7.08
N SER A 98 14.32 0.89 6.00
CA SER A 98 15.65 1.33 5.55
C SER A 98 16.37 2.22 6.58
N TYR A 99 15.60 2.97 7.37
CA TYR A 99 16.13 3.80 8.44
C TYR A 99 16.30 3.04 9.76
N LEU A 100 15.31 2.22 10.13
CA LEU A 100 15.29 1.52 11.42
C LEU A 100 16.09 0.21 11.45
N GLY A 101 16.27 -0.44 10.31
CA GLY A 101 16.83 -1.79 10.19
C GLY A 101 15.87 -2.92 10.58
N PHE A 102 14.58 -2.61 10.82
CA PHE A 102 13.54 -3.60 11.08
C PHE A 102 12.17 -3.11 10.61
N ARG A 103 11.25 -4.04 10.40
CA ARG A 103 9.88 -3.77 9.94
C ARG A 103 8.98 -3.30 11.07
N VAL A 104 8.12 -2.34 10.76
CA VAL A 104 7.04 -1.86 11.62
C VAL A 104 5.68 -2.35 11.10
N SER A 105 4.66 -2.37 11.94
CA SER A 105 3.29 -2.66 11.50
C SER A 105 2.54 -1.38 11.15
N LEU A 106 1.58 -1.50 10.22
CA LEU A 106 0.67 -0.41 9.89
C LEU A 106 -0.14 0.04 11.11
N ASP A 107 -0.55 -0.90 11.97
CA ASP A 107 -1.28 -0.61 13.22
C ASP A 107 -0.46 0.27 14.19
N SER A 108 0.84 -0.01 14.32
CA SER A 108 1.74 0.80 15.15
C SER A 108 1.82 2.24 14.61
N LEU A 109 1.96 2.41 13.29
CA LEU A 109 1.98 3.74 12.68
C LEU A 109 0.64 4.45 12.81
N ALA A 110 -0.48 3.76 12.62
CA ALA A 110 -1.82 4.30 12.78
C ALA A 110 -2.01 4.84 14.21
N LYS A 111 -1.62 4.05 15.21
CA LYS A 111 -1.73 4.41 16.63
C LYS A 111 -0.88 5.63 16.96
N MET A 112 0.38 5.62 16.54
CA MET A 112 1.37 6.63 16.95
C MET A 112 1.22 7.96 16.20
N ASN A 113 0.69 7.96 14.98
CA ASN A 113 0.61 9.16 14.14
C ASN A 113 -0.82 9.70 13.98
N LEU A 114 -1.83 8.83 14.01
CA LEU A 114 -3.21 9.17 13.69
C LEU A 114 -4.18 9.01 14.87
N GLY A 115 -3.73 8.40 15.98
CA GLY A 115 -4.59 8.11 17.13
C GLY A 115 -5.69 7.09 16.81
N THR A 116 -5.50 6.25 15.79
CA THR A 116 -6.43 5.21 15.36
C THR A 116 -5.75 3.84 15.35
N GLN A 117 -6.51 2.77 15.17
CA GLN A 117 -6.00 1.40 15.10
C GLN A 117 -6.69 0.65 13.96
N LYS A 118 -6.10 -0.44 13.50
CA LYS A 118 -6.74 -1.33 12.52
C LYS A 118 -8.04 -1.89 13.10
N SER A 119 -9.04 -2.04 12.24
CA SER A 119 -10.36 -2.56 12.61
C SER A 119 -10.43 -4.10 12.65
N GLY A 120 -9.40 -4.81 12.17
CA GLY A 120 -9.36 -6.28 12.13
C GLY A 120 -7.98 -6.85 11.77
N HIS A 121 -7.92 -8.18 11.58
CA HIS A 121 -6.71 -8.91 11.21
C HIS A 121 -6.85 -9.58 9.84
N GLY A 122 -5.75 -9.74 9.09
CA GLY A 122 -5.79 -10.31 7.73
C GLY A 122 -6.35 -11.74 7.62
N LEU A 123 -6.38 -12.51 8.73
CA LEU A 123 -7.05 -13.83 8.74
C LEU A 123 -8.58 -13.73 8.67
N ASP A 124 -9.15 -12.62 9.14
CA ASP A 124 -10.58 -12.36 9.04
C ASP A 124 -10.99 -12.10 7.58
N ALA A 125 -10.13 -11.41 6.81
CA ALA A 125 -10.36 -11.11 5.39
C ALA A 125 -10.52 -12.38 4.55
N ILE A 126 -9.65 -13.37 4.74
CA ILE A 126 -9.74 -14.69 4.07
C ILE A 126 -11.03 -15.41 4.46
N THR A 127 -11.44 -15.30 5.72
CA THR A 127 -12.68 -15.91 6.22
C THR A 127 -13.90 -15.25 5.57
N TRP A 128 -13.94 -13.92 5.52
CA TRP A 128 -15.01 -13.18 4.86
C TRP A 128 -15.11 -13.47 3.36
N TRP A 129 -13.97 -13.60 2.68
CA TRP A 129 -13.94 -14.04 1.28
C TRP A 129 -14.60 -15.41 1.11
N ARG A 130 -14.19 -16.40 1.90
CA ARG A 130 -14.72 -17.78 1.85
C ARG A 130 -16.22 -17.84 2.15
N GLU A 131 -16.70 -16.99 3.03
CA GLU A 131 -18.11 -16.89 3.42
C GLU A 131 -18.94 -15.96 2.53
N GLY A 132 -18.34 -15.34 1.50
CA GLY A 132 -19.03 -14.40 0.60
C GLY A 132 -19.43 -13.07 1.24
N LYS A 133 -18.84 -12.71 2.39
CA LYS A 133 -19.09 -11.48 3.15
C LYS A 133 -18.35 -10.28 2.54
N MET A 134 -18.63 -9.99 1.28
CA MET A 134 -17.87 -9.03 0.47
C MET A 134 -17.91 -7.59 1.00
N GLU A 135 -18.99 -7.17 1.65
CA GLU A 135 -19.09 -5.81 2.19
C GLU A 135 -18.10 -5.58 3.35
N MET A 136 -17.91 -6.59 4.21
CA MET A 136 -16.94 -6.50 5.30
C MET A 136 -15.51 -6.53 4.75
N LEU A 137 -15.25 -7.37 3.74
CA LEU A 137 -13.97 -7.43 3.05
C LEU A 137 -13.62 -6.09 2.38
N LYS A 138 -14.57 -5.48 1.66
CA LYS A 138 -14.43 -4.14 1.05
C LYS A 138 -14.10 -3.09 2.09
N LYS A 139 -14.86 -3.05 3.18
CA LYS A 139 -14.66 -2.09 4.26
C LYS A 139 -13.28 -2.23 4.89
N TYR A 140 -12.85 -3.45 5.18
CA TYR A 140 -11.55 -3.73 5.79
C TYR A 140 -10.39 -3.29 4.88
N CYS A 141 -10.41 -3.68 3.61
CA CYS A 141 -9.38 -3.29 2.65
C CYS A 141 -9.33 -1.76 2.48
N LEU A 142 -10.49 -1.08 2.38
CA LEU A 142 -10.52 0.39 2.31
C LEU A 142 -10.07 1.08 3.60
N ASP A 143 -10.28 0.47 4.76
CA ASP A 143 -9.73 0.97 6.03
C ASP A 143 -8.18 0.93 6.00
N ASP A 144 -7.58 -0.14 5.48
CA ASP A 144 -6.13 -0.25 5.33
C ASP A 144 -5.55 0.75 4.32
N VAL A 145 -6.23 0.94 3.17
CA VAL A 145 -5.89 2.01 2.21
C VAL A 145 -5.98 3.38 2.86
N ARG A 146 -7.04 3.64 3.64
CA ARG A 146 -7.24 4.92 4.33
C ARG A 146 -6.13 5.18 5.35
N ILE A 147 -5.80 4.19 6.18
CA ILE A 147 -4.70 4.33 7.15
C ILE A 147 -3.38 4.57 6.42
N THR A 148 -3.09 3.82 5.37
CA THR A 148 -1.87 3.99 4.55
C THR A 148 -1.80 5.40 3.96
N ARG A 149 -2.90 5.91 3.41
CA ARG A 149 -3.04 7.26 2.85
C ARG A 149 -2.83 8.33 3.92
N ASP A 150 -3.45 8.16 5.09
CA ASP A 150 -3.36 9.10 6.21
C ASP A 150 -1.95 9.14 6.81
N VAL A 151 -1.27 7.99 6.94
CA VAL A 151 0.14 7.91 7.37
C VAL A 151 1.04 8.59 6.34
N TYR A 152 0.85 8.31 5.05
CA TYR A 152 1.59 8.96 3.98
C TYR A 152 1.45 10.49 4.02
N GLU A 153 0.24 11.00 4.15
CA GLU A 153 -0.01 12.45 4.23
C GLU A 153 0.59 13.07 5.50
N PHE A 154 0.54 12.35 6.64
CA PHE A 154 1.23 12.77 7.86
C PHE A 154 2.75 12.89 7.63
N GLY A 155 3.39 11.86 7.09
CA GLY A 155 4.83 11.84 6.86
C GLY A 155 5.27 12.92 5.86
N LYS A 156 4.53 13.07 4.77
CA LYS A 156 4.73 14.11 3.75
C LYS A 156 4.61 15.52 4.31
N LYS A 157 3.66 15.76 5.22
CA LYS A 157 3.44 17.08 5.85
C LYS A 157 4.51 17.41 6.89
N ASN A 158 4.92 16.42 7.69
CA ASN A 158 5.76 16.64 8.86
C ASN A 158 7.25 16.32 8.65
N GLY A 159 7.61 15.68 7.53
CA GLY A 159 8.97 15.22 7.24
C GLY A 159 9.44 14.06 8.12
N HIS A 160 8.54 13.46 8.90
CA HIS A 160 8.82 12.30 9.75
C HIS A 160 7.53 11.53 10.05
N VAL A 161 7.68 10.28 10.47
CA VAL A 161 6.66 9.50 11.16
C VAL A 161 7.15 9.06 12.52
N ILE A 162 6.23 8.68 13.40
CA ILE A 162 6.49 8.23 14.75
C ILE A 162 6.19 6.73 14.83
N THR A 163 7.08 5.96 15.43
CA THR A 163 6.86 4.55 15.74
C THR A 163 7.36 4.22 17.14
N GLU A 164 7.23 2.97 17.55
CA GLU A 164 7.77 2.44 18.79
C GLU A 164 8.73 1.29 18.48
N THR A 165 9.69 1.07 19.37
CA THR A 165 10.64 -0.04 19.31
C THR A 165 10.54 -0.83 20.61
N ARG A 166 11.25 -1.96 20.68
CA ARG A 166 11.31 -2.73 21.93
C ARG A 166 11.89 -1.96 23.11
N THR A 167 12.69 -0.93 22.86
CA THR A 167 13.44 -0.19 23.90
C THR A 167 13.02 1.27 24.02
N ASP A 168 12.36 1.81 23.01
CA ASP A 168 11.94 3.21 22.94
C ASP A 168 10.47 3.29 22.52
N PRO A 169 9.57 3.78 23.39
CA PRO A 169 8.15 3.90 23.08
C PRO A 169 7.83 4.99 22.04
N ARG A 170 8.80 5.82 21.63
CA ARG A 170 8.58 6.91 20.69
C ARG A 170 9.84 7.28 19.91
N VAL A 171 9.99 6.69 18.72
CA VAL A 171 11.05 7.01 17.76
C VAL A 171 10.52 7.83 16.61
N LEU A 172 11.20 8.94 16.29
CA LEU A 172 10.96 9.72 15.08
C LEU A 172 11.81 9.15 13.95
N VAL A 173 11.15 8.77 12.87
CA VAL A 173 11.77 8.29 11.63
C VAL A 173 11.64 9.40 10.60
N PRO A 174 12.75 10.03 10.15
CA PRO A 174 12.69 11.03 9.11
C PRO A 174 12.24 10.39 7.80
N VAL A 175 11.36 11.06 7.07
CA VAL A 175 10.84 10.58 5.77
C VAL A 175 10.84 11.72 4.75
N SER A 176 11.03 11.38 3.49
CA SER A 176 11.00 12.34 2.36
C SER A 176 10.04 11.88 1.28
N TRP A 177 8.74 11.87 1.61
CA TRP A 177 7.69 11.30 0.75
C TRP A 177 7.05 12.28 -0.24
N HIS A 178 7.63 13.47 -0.39
CA HIS A 178 7.30 14.34 -1.51
C HIS A 178 7.51 13.58 -2.82
N ALA A 179 6.70 13.91 -3.82
CA ALA A 179 6.87 13.31 -5.13
C ALA A 179 8.29 13.56 -5.65
N PRO A 180 8.93 12.57 -6.30
CA PRO A 180 10.19 12.83 -6.97
C PRO A 180 9.97 13.98 -7.95
N VAL A 181 10.79 15.03 -7.82
CA VAL A 181 10.87 16.07 -8.84
C VAL A 181 11.29 15.34 -10.09
N THR A 182 10.39 15.17 -11.07
CA THR A 182 10.80 14.81 -12.42
C THR A 182 11.87 15.82 -12.79
N SER A 183 13.09 15.35 -12.98
CA SER A 183 14.21 16.18 -13.42
C SER A 183 13.88 16.71 -14.81
N ALA A 184 13.13 17.80 -14.86
CA ALA A 184 12.93 18.58 -16.05
C ALA A 184 14.28 19.22 -16.37
N THR A 185 14.96 18.61 -17.34
CA THR A 185 16.05 19.19 -18.13
C THR A 185 17.15 19.87 -17.32
N ALA A 186 18.22 19.12 -17.02
CA ALA A 186 19.52 19.76 -16.90
C ALA A 186 19.83 20.41 -18.26
N GLN A 187 19.60 21.72 -18.33
CA GLN A 187 20.09 22.56 -19.41
C GLN A 187 21.59 22.31 -19.53
N VAL A 188 22.00 21.74 -20.66
CA VAL A 188 23.39 21.71 -21.07
C VAL A 188 23.79 23.17 -21.29
N SER A 189 24.39 23.77 -20.27
CA SER A 189 25.11 25.03 -20.44
C SER A 189 26.42 24.69 -21.11
N LEU A 190 26.53 25.01 -22.40
CA LEU A 190 27.81 25.08 -23.09
C LEU A 190 28.70 26.09 -22.37
N PHE A 191 29.85 25.64 -21.89
CA PHE A 191 31.12 26.36 -21.91
C PHE A 191 32.24 25.33 -22.10
#